data_AF-A0A090QBN4-F1
#
_entry.id   AF-A0A090QBN4-F1
#
_cell.length_a   1.000
_cell.length_b   1.000
_cell.length_c   1.000
_cell.angle_alpha   90.00
_cell.angle_beta   90.00
_cell.angle_gamma   90.00
#
_symmetry.space_group_name_H-M   'P 1'
#
loop_
_entity.id
_entity.type
_entity.pdbx_description
1 polymer ?
#
loop_
_entity_poly.entity_id
_entity_poly.type
_entity_poly.pdbx_seq_one_letter_code
_entity_poly.pdbx_strand_id
1 'polypeptide(L)' 'MQRLFFDAKADEILSIFSGGPAVDIRELKTTLQQLAPNQSSKWRNIKV' A
#
# COMPACT_ATOMS: atom_id res chain seq x y z
N MET A 1 -7.77 -8.53 13.24
CA MET A 1 -8.52 -7.39 12.67
C MET A 1 -7.76 -6.68 11.55
N GLN A 2 -6.42 -6.61 11.59
CA GLN A 2 -5.60 -5.97 10.54
C GLN A 2 -5.85 -6.52 9.13
N ARG A 3 -5.93 -7.85 8.95
CA ARG A 3 -6.21 -8.45 7.64
C ARG A 3 -7.53 -7.96 7.03
N LEU A 4 -8.61 -7.96 7.80
CA LEU A 4 -9.93 -7.48 7.35
C LEU A 4 -9.88 -6.01 6.93
N PHE A 5 -9.17 -5.17 7.70
CA PHE A 5 -8.99 -3.76 7.36
C PHE A 5 -8.26 -3.58 6.02
N PHE A 6 -7.10 -4.23 5.85
CA PHE A 6 -6.32 -4.09 4.61
C PHE A 6 -7.00 -4.76 3.41
N ASP A 7 -7.77 -5.82 3.61
CA ASP A 7 -8.59 -6.40 2.56
C ASP A 7 -9.67 -5.40 2.09
N ALA A 8 -10.28 -4.66 3.01
CA ALA A 8 -11.34 -3.68 2.71
C ALA A 8 -10.82 -2.33 2.17
N LYS A 9 -9.60 -1.92 2.53
CA LYS A 9 -9.07 -0.56 2.26
C LYS A 9 -7.91 -0.50 1.28
N ALA A 10 -7.40 -1.63 0.79
CA ALA A 10 -6.21 -1.63 -0.06
C ALA A 10 -6.36 -0.83 -1.37
N ASP A 11 -7.56 -0.76 -1.94
CA ASP A 11 -7.79 0.03 -3.16
C ASP A 11 -7.71 1.54 -2.89
N GLU A 12 -8.20 1.99 -1.74
CA GLU A 12 -8.10 3.39 -1.33
C GLU A 12 -6.64 3.78 -1.04
N ILE A 13 -5.91 2.91 -0.32
CA ILE A 13 -4.47 3.08 -0.07
C ILE A 13 -3.71 3.18 -1.39
N LEU A 14 -3.97 2.26 -2.33
CA LEU A 14 -3.35 2.30 -3.65
C LEU A 14 -3.67 3.62 -4.38
N SER A 15 -4.93 4.05 -4.41
CA SER A 15 -5.33 5.28 -5.10
C SER A 15 -4.66 6.53 -4.52
N ILE A 16 -4.53 6.61 -3.19
CA ILE A 16 -3.92 7.77 -2.51
C ILE A 16 -2.42 7.83 -2.77
N PHE A 17 -1.72 6.70 -2.66
CA PHE A 17 -0.26 6.68 -2.77
C PHE A 17 0.26 6.49 -4.20
N SER A 18 -0.61 6.19 -5.18
CA SER A 18 -0.27 6.21 -6.61
C SER A 18 -0.58 7.54 -7.30
N GLY A 19 -1.35 8.41 -6.64
CA GLY A 19 -1.69 9.74 -7.13
C GLY A 19 -0.82 10.81 -6.49
N GLY A 20 -0.09 11.58 -7.29
CA GLY A 20 0.62 12.77 -6.83
C GLY A 20 2.10 12.81 -7.21
N PRO A 21 2.82 13.86 -6.78
CA PRO A 21 4.27 13.97 -6.97
C PRO A 21 5.02 12.82 -6.29
N ALA A 22 6.14 12.42 -6.89
CA ALA A 22 7.01 11.40 -6.29
C ALA A 22 7.54 11.89 -4.93
N VAL A 23 7.21 11.16 -3.87
CA VAL A 23 7.64 11.40 -2.49
C VAL A 23 8.27 10.11 -1.96
N ASP A 24 9.19 10.23 -1.00
CA ASP A 24 9.87 9.05 -0.45
C ASP A 24 8.90 8.18 0.37
N ILE A 25 8.44 7.09 -0.23
CA ILE A 25 7.47 6.15 0.33
C ILE A 25 8.07 4.76 0.57
N ARG A 26 9.41 4.64 0.63
CA ARG A 26 10.08 3.34 0.81
C ARG A 26 9.70 2.67 2.13
N GLU A 27 9.59 3.45 3.20
CA GLU A 27 9.19 2.97 4.52
C GLU A 27 7.72 2.52 4.54
N LEU A 28 6.83 3.31 3.92
CA LEU A 28 5.42 2.96 3.77
C LEU A 28 5.26 1.63 3.03
N LYS A 29 5.94 1.47 1.88
CA LYS A 29 5.86 0.25 1.07
C LYS A 29 6.33 -0.97 1.86
N THR A 30 7.43 -0.84 2.61
CA THR A 30 7.97 -1.90 3.48
C THR A 30 6.95 -2.27 4.56
N THR A 31 6.36 -1.28 5.21
CA THR A 31 5.36 -1.47 6.26
C THR A 31 4.09 -2.16 5.73
N LEU A 32 3.58 -1.74 4.57
CA LEU A 32 2.43 -2.37 3.91
C LEU A 32 2.71 -3.83 3.52
N GLN A 33 3.94 -4.13 3.08
CA GLN A 33 4.35 -5.49 2.76
C GLN A 33 4.34 -6.41 3.99
N GLN A 34 4.77 -5.90 5.16
CA GLN A 34 4.81 -6.63 6.41
C GLN A 34 3.40 -6.85 7.00
N LEU A 35 2.54 -5.82 6.95
CA LEU A 35 1.20 -5.85 7.56
C LEU A 35 0.15 -6.55 6.68
N ALA A 36 0.28 -6.47 5.36
CA ALA A 36 -0.67 -6.99 4.40
C ALA A 36 0.03 -7.67 3.21
N PRO A 37 0.77 -8.77 3.42
CA PRO A 37 1.51 -9.46 2.37
C PRO A 37 0.60 -10.02 1.26
N ASN A 38 -0.67 -10.31 1.56
CA ASN A 38 -1.66 -10.73 0.58
C ASN A 38 -2.01 -9.66 -0.47
N GLN A 39 -1.80 -8.38 -0.15
CA GLN A 39 -2.05 -7.25 -1.05
C GLN A 39 -0.77 -6.78 -1.79
N SER A 40 0.30 -7.60 -1.79
CA SER A 40 1.59 -7.29 -2.40
C SER A 40 1.53 -6.82 -3.85
N SER A 41 0.55 -7.30 -4.64
CA SER A 41 0.35 -6.85 -6.02
C SER A 41 -0.05 -5.37 -6.10
N LYS A 42 -0.89 -4.90 -5.17
CA LYS A 42 -1.29 -3.50 -5.08
C LYS A 42 -0.12 -2.64 -4.62
N TRP A 43 0.64 -3.07 -3.61
CA TRP A 43 1.79 -2.30 -3.11
C TRP A 43 2.91 -2.12 -4.14
N ARG A 44 3.07 -3.06 -5.08
CA ARG A 44 4.01 -2.90 -6.20
C ARG A 44 3.64 -1.75 -7.13
N ASN A 45 2.36 -1.44 -7.27
CA ASN A 45 1.87 -0.36 -8.14
C ASN A 45 2.05 1.03 -7.52
N ILE A 46 2.37 1.10 -6.22
CA ILE A 46 2.79 2.35 -5.58
C ILE A 46 4.22 2.66 -6.06
N LYS A 47 4.34 3.71 -6.88
CA LYS A 47 5.60 4.17 -7.48
C LYS A 47 6.34 5.06 -6.50
N VAL A 48 7.59 4.69 -6.22
CA VAL A 48 8.56 5.50 -5.45
C VAL A 48 9.07 6.62 -6.36
#